data_AF-A0A3N0XRS5-F1
#
_entry.id   AF-A0A3N0XRS5-F1
#
_cell.length_a   1.000
_cell.length_b   1.000
_cell.length_c   1.000
_cell.angle_alpha   90.00
_cell.angle_beta   90.00
_cell.angle_gamma   90.00
#
_symmetry.space_group_name_H-M   'P 1'
#
loop_
_entity.id
_entity.type
_entity.pdbx_description
1 polymer ?
#
loop_
_entity_poly.entity_id
_entity_poly.type
_entity_poly.pdbx_seq_one_letter_code
_entity_poly.pdbx_strand_id
1 'polypeptide(L)'
;MPRVPAHLREHALGMLQGGMRTADVARAINCHVRTVRRLRQRYRETGRTADHPRSGRPRVTTPAQDQYIRVSHLRDRLWNCGVTDEGCAALTSALRSNPSHLRELDLSGNKIGKSVNLLSDVLQDPHCKLEKLRLKCCGVTDKGCAALTSALRSNPSHLRELDLSWNKIGESVNLLSDVLQDPHCKLEILLLSHCGVTDEGCAALTSALRSNPSHLRELGLSENKIGKSVNLLSDVLQDPRCKLEILRLSDCRVTDEGCAALASALRSNPSHLRELDLSRNKIGESVNPLSDVLQDPHCKLEILWLCDCRVTDEGCAALTSALRSNPSHLRELNLSGNKIGDSGHKLLTDLKNSPHYNIETLR
;
A
#
# COMPACT_ATOMS: atom_id res chain seq x y z
N MET A 1 -18.80 -10.88 -12.64
CA MET A 1 -19.51 -12.08 -13.16
C MET A 1 -19.57 -12.02 -14.68
N PRO A 2 -19.24 -13.10 -15.40
CA PRO A 2 -19.20 -13.11 -16.86
C PRO A 2 -20.60 -12.89 -17.47
N ARG A 3 -20.67 -12.09 -18.54
CA ARG A 3 -21.90 -11.74 -19.29
C ARG A 3 -21.95 -12.50 -20.61
N VAL A 4 -23.15 -12.65 -21.19
CA VAL A 4 -23.26 -13.10 -22.60
C VAL A 4 -22.60 -12.03 -23.49
N PRO A 5 -21.63 -12.39 -24.35
CA PRO A 5 -21.02 -11.47 -25.31
C PRO A 5 -22.08 -10.76 -26.15
N ALA A 6 -21.92 -9.45 -26.40
CA ALA A 6 -22.94 -8.61 -27.03
C ALA A 6 -23.44 -9.19 -28.37
N HIS A 7 -22.52 -9.69 -29.20
CA HIS A 7 -22.83 -10.28 -30.51
C HIS A 7 -23.62 -11.60 -30.44
N LEU A 8 -23.66 -12.29 -29.29
CA LEU A 8 -24.38 -13.56 -29.11
C LEU A 8 -25.75 -13.39 -28.44
N ARG A 9 -26.14 -12.18 -28.02
CA ARG A 9 -27.35 -11.97 -27.21
C ARG A 9 -28.64 -12.17 -27.99
N GLU A 10 -28.73 -11.59 -29.20
CA GLU A 10 -29.88 -11.77 -30.08
C GLU A 10 -30.03 -13.24 -30.48
N HIS A 11 -28.92 -13.88 -30.86
CA HIS A 11 -28.89 -15.30 -31.20
C HIS A 11 -29.37 -16.17 -30.03
N ALA A 12 -28.87 -15.94 -28.81
CA ALA A 12 -29.31 -16.67 -27.62
C ALA A 12 -30.80 -16.47 -27.30
N LEU A 13 -31.35 -15.27 -27.53
CA LEU A 13 -32.77 -15.00 -27.32
C LEU A 13 -33.65 -15.64 -28.40
N GLY A 14 -33.21 -15.64 -29.65
CA GLY A 14 -33.88 -16.36 -30.74
C GLY A 14 -34.01 -17.85 -30.43
N MET A 15 -32.94 -18.48 -29.91
CA MET A 15 -32.98 -19.89 -29.48
C MET A 15 -33.97 -20.11 -28.32
N LEU A 16 -34.01 -19.20 -27.34
CA LEU A 16 -34.96 -19.28 -26.22
C LEU A 16 -36.42 -19.08 -26.64
N GLN A 17 -36.67 -18.18 -27.60
CA GLN A 17 -38.00 -17.93 -28.16
C GLN A 17 -38.46 -19.10 -29.04
N GLY A 18 -37.53 -19.77 -29.72
CA GLY A 18 -37.75 -21.03 -30.44
C GLY A 18 -37.94 -22.26 -29.54
N GLY A 19 -38.15 -22.08 -28.23
CA GLY A 19 -38.49 -23.16 -27.30
C GLY A 19 -37.31 -23.94 -26.71
N MET A 20 -36.06 -23.57 -27.04
CA MET A 20 -34.89 -24.25 -26.50
C MET A 20 -34.72 -24.01 -25.00
N ARG A 21 -34.37 -25.06 -24.24
CA ARG A 21 -34.16 -24.92 -22.79
C ARG A 21 -32.93 -24.08 -22.50
N THR A 22 -32.98 -23.29 -21.44
CA THR A 22 -31.90 -22.38 -21.03
C THR A 22 -30.53 -23.06 -20.88
N ALA A 23 -30.49 -24.31 -20.41
CA ALA A 23 -29.24 -25.06 -20.26
C ALA A 23 -28.62 -25.45 -21.62
N ASP A 24 -29.46 -25.68 -22.62
CA ASP A 24 -29.04 -26.06 -23.97
C ASP A 24 -28.52 -24.82 -24.73
N VAL A 25 -29.19 -23.68 -24.58
CA VAL A 25 -28.72 -22.37 -25.09
C VAL A 25 -27.39 -21.98 -24.44
N ALA A 26 -27.24 -22.19 -23.14
CA ALA A 26 -26.01 -21.89 -22.41
C ALA A 26 -24.80 -22.70 -22.92
N ARG A 27 -25.01 -23.99 -23.24
CA ARG A 27 -24.00 -24.83 -23.88
C ARG A 27 -23.68 -24.35 -25.29
N ALA A 28 -24.68 -24.01 -26.09
CA ALA A 28 -24.50 -23.57 -27.47
C ALA A 28 -23.70 -22.27 -27.62
N ILE A 29 -23.83 -21.34 -26.67
CA ILE A 29 -23.10 -20.07 -26.69
C ILE A 29 -21.91 -20.04 -25.73
N ASN A 30 -21.50 -21.21 -25.23
CA ASN A 30 -20.39 -21.40 -24.29
C ASN A 30 -20.41 -20.44 -23.08
N CYS A 31 -21.52 -20.41 -22.34
CA CYS A 31 -21.63 -19.58 -21.14
C CYS A 31 -22.38 -20.29 -20.01
N HIS A 32 -22.32 -19.72 -18.81
CA HIS A 32 -22.99 -20.30 -17.66
C HIS A 32 -24.53 -20.14 -17.74
N VAL A 33 -25.30 -21.17 -17.34
CA VAL A 33 -26.78 -21.18 -17.40
C VAL A 33 -27.41 -19.97 -16.70
N ARG A 34 -26.84 -19.56 -15.56
CA ARG A 34 -27.29 -18.34 -14.82
C ARG A 34 -27.20 -17.07 -15.67
N THR A 35 -26.23 -16.97 -16.58
CA THR A 35 -26.03 -15.80 -17.44
C THR A 35 -27.13 -15.72 -18.50
N VAL A 36 -27.51 -16.85 -19.09
CA VAL A 36 -28.65 -16.94 -20.03
C VAL A 36 -29.98 -16.66 -19.32
N ARG A 37 -30.19 -17.15 -18.09
CA ARG A 37 -31.40 -16.83 -17.30
C ARG A 37 -31.56 -15.32 -17.09
N ARG A 38 -30.47 -14.64 -16.73
CA ARG A 38 -30.47 -13.18 -16.52
C ARG A 38 -30.71 -12.39 -17.81
N LEU A 39 -30.19 -12.86 -18.95
CA LEU A 39 -30.48 -12.26 -20.25
C LEU A 39 -31.97 -12.40 -20.60
N ARG A 40 -32.54 -13.60 -20.44
CA ARG A 40 -33.98 -13.87 -20.69
C ARG A 40 -34.88 -13.03 -19.79
N GLN A 41 -34.57 -12.95 -18.50
CA GLN A 41 -35.34 -12.16 -17.55
C GLN A 41 -35.30 -10.67 -17.93
N ARG A 42 -34.12 -10.14 -18.22
CA ARG A 42 -33.98 -8.74 -18.62
C ARG A 42 -34.73 -8.43 -19.91
N TYR A 43 -34.64 -9.30 -20.92
CA TYR A 43 -35.36 -9.10 -22.17
C TYR A 43 -36.88 -9.10 -21.96
N ARG A 44 -37.41 -9.91 -21.04
CA ARG A 44 -38.83 -9.86 -20.64
C ARG A 44 -39.20 -8.54 -19.96
N GLU A 45 -38.30 -7.97 -19.18
CA GLU A 45 -38.54 -6.73 -18.44
C GLU A 45 -38.40 -5.47 -19.32
N THR A 46 -37.47 -5.47 -20.29
CA THR A 46 -37.10 -4.25 -21.03
C THR A 46 -37.30 -4.32 -22.55
N GLY A 47 -37.52 -5.52 -23.11
CA GLY A 47 -37.59 -5.74 -24.55
C GLY A 47 -36.28 -5.51 -25.30
N ARG A 48 -35.15 -5.28 -24.60
CA ARG A 48 -33.86 -4.90 -25.20
C ARG A 48 -32.75 -5.89 -24.85
N THR A 49 -31.81 -6.08 -25.77
CA THR A 49 -30.63 -6.96 -25.63
C THR A 49 -29.36 -6.20 -25.23
N ALA A 50 -29.38 -4.87 -25.40
CA ALA A 50 -28.32 -3.97 -24.97
C ALA A 50 -28.18 -3.89 -23.45
N ASP A 51 -26.97 -3.65 -22.95
CA ASP A 51 -26.78 -3.29 -21.55
C ASP A 51 -27.24 -1.83 -21.35
N HIS A 52 -28.04 -1.55 -20.32
CA HIS A 52 -28.31 -0.17 -19.93
C HIS A 52 -27.05 0.48 -19.34
N PRO A 53 -26.79 1.77 -19.65
CA PRO A 53 -25.88 2.56 -18.83
C PRO A 53 -26.40 2.57 -17.39
N ARG A 54 -25.48 2.57 -16.41
CA ARG A 54 -25.83 2.59 -14.98
C ARG A 54 -26.41 3.93 -14.49
N SER A 55 -26.56 4.92 -15.36
CA SER A 55 -27.20 6.19 -15.02
C SER A 55 -28.72 6.01 -14.92
N GLY A 56 -29.30 6.46 -13.80
CA GLY A 56 -30.76 6.53 -13.62
C GLY A 56 -31.43 5.34 -12.91
N ARG A 57 -30.69 4.47 -12.21
CA ARG A 57 -31.36 3.55 -11.27
C ARG A 57 -31.97 4.34 -10.11
N PRO A 58 -33.23 4.07 -9.71
CA PRO A 58 -33.79 4.61 -8.48
C PRO A 58 -32.90 4.20 -7.30
N ARG A 59 -32.76 5.13 -6.34
CA ARG A 59 -32.01 4.91 -5.11
C ARG A 59 -32.51 3.63 -4.45
N VAL A 60 -31.62 2.67 -4.23
CA VAL A 60 -31.96 1.37 -3.61
C VAL A 60 -32.18 1.53 -2.09
N THR A 61 -31.72 2.62 -1.51
CA THR A 61 -31.82 2.94 -0.09
C THR A 61 -32.68 4.17 0.15
N THR A 62 -33.49 4.15 1.20
CA THR A 62 -34.21 5.31 1.72
C THR A 62 -33.28 6.16 2.61
N PRO A 63 -33.59 7.45 2.85
CA PRO A 63 -32.81 8.27 3.79
C PRO A 63 -32.64 7.66 5.19
N ALA A 64 -33.64 6.92 5.67
CA ALA A 64 -33.56 6.18 6.93
C ALA A 64 -32.64 4.94 6.86
N GLN A 65 -32.53 4.30 5.70
CA GLN A 65 -31.60 3.19 5.48
C GLN A 65 -30.16 3.67 5.32
N ASP A 66 -29.94 4.89 4.79
CA ASP A 66 -28.62 5.51 4.71
C ASP A 66 -28.03 5.83 6.10
N GLN A 67 -28.89 6.05 7.11
CA GLN A 67 -28.47 6.22 8.51
C GLN A 67 -27.81 4.95 9.10
N TYR A 68 -28.14 3.77 8.55
CA TYR A 68 -27.58 2.46 8.95
C TYR A 68 -26.43 1.98 8.05
N ILE A 69 -26.19 2.64 6.92
CA ILE A 69 -24.91 2.50 6.24
C ILE A 69 -23.89 3.11 7.19
N ARG A 70 -23.16 2.29 7.93
CA ARG A 70 -22.02 2.75 8.73
C ARG A 70 -21.02 3.43 7.79
N VAL A 71 -21.13 4.76 7.67
CA VAL A 71 -20.17 5.60 6.96
C VAL A 71 -18.78 5.48 7.60
N SER A 72 -18.69 4.98 8.84
CA SER A 72 -17.44 4.80 9.58
C SER A 72 -16.37 4.00 8.83
N HIS A 73 -16.74 3.13 7.88
CA HIS A 73 -15.82 2.35 7.05
C HIS A 73 -16.20 2.43 5.57
N LEU A 74 -15.90 3.55 4.90
CA LEU A 74 -15.99 3.66 3.43
C LEU A 74 -14.82 2.97 2.71
N ARG A 75 -13.86 2.43 3.46
CA ARG A 75 -12.62 1.77 3.00
C ARG A 75 -12.79 0.91 1.74
N ASP A 76 -13.71 -0.04 1.75
CA ASP A 76 -13.83 -0.98 0.62
C ASP A 76 -14.85 -0.55 -0.44
N ARG A 77 -15.55 0.57 -0.22
CA ARG A 77 -16.71 0.96 -1.03
C ARG A 77 -16.39 1.96 -2.13
N LEU A 78 -15.29 2.67 -2.01
CA LEU A 78 -14.90 3.69 -2.99
C LEU A 78 -13.58 3.39 -3.69
N TRP A 79 -12.81 2.38 -3.27
CA TRP A 79 -11.60 1.97 -3.97
C TRP A 79 -11.90 1.62 -5.44
N ASN A 80 -11.19 2.28 -6.35
CA ASN A 80 -11.26 2.07 -7.80
C ASN A 80 -12.70 1.99 -8.35
N CYS A 81 -13.57 2.87 -7.84
CA CYS A 81 -14.99 2.89 -8.18
C CYS A 81 -15.33 3.85 -9.34
N GLY A 82 -14.32 4.51 -9.90
CA GLY A 82 -14.52 5.52 -10.95
C GLY A 82 -15.08 6.84 -10.40
N VAL A 83 -14.78 7.15 -9.13
CA VAL A 83 -15.11 8.46 -8.54
C VAL A 83 -14.32 9.53 -9.29
N THR A 84 -15.04 10.53 -9.79
CA THR A 84 -14.46 11.71 -10.45
C THR A 84 -14.31 12.85 -9.45
N ASP A 85 -13.68 13.94 -9.88
CA ASP A 85 -13.62 15.19 -9.11
C ASP A 85 -15.01 15.66 -8.64
N GLU A 86 -16.06 15.53 -9.46
CA GLU A 86 -17.45 15.85 -9.10
C GLU A 86 -18.00 14.93 -8.01
N GLY A 87 -17.74 13.62 -8.14
CA GLY A 87 -18.13 12.65 -7.11
C GLY A 87 -17.41 12.89 -5.78
N CYS A 88 -16.14 13.29 -5.84
CA CYS A 88 -15.36 13.69 -4.68
C CYS A 88 -15.92 14.97 -4.05
N ALA A 89 -16.35 15.95 -4.85
CA ALA A 89 -16.99 17.16 -4.34
C ALA A 89 -18.31 16.86 -3.61
N ALA A 90 -19.14 15.98 -4.18
CA ALA A 90 -20.37 15.52 -3.53
C ALA A 90 -20.09 14.78 -2.23
N LEU A 91 -19.08 13.90 -2.21
CA LEU A 91 -18.63 13.21 -1.00
C LEU A 91 -18.19 14.22 0.06
N THR A 92 -17.32 15.15 -0.29
CA THR A 92 -16.83 16.20 0.61
C THR A 92 -17.98 17.03 1.19
N SER A 93 -18.96 17.41 0.37
CA SER A 93 -20.15 18.13 0.85
C SER A 93 -20.90 17.31 1.91
N ALA A 94 -21.07 16.01 1.70
CA ALA A 94 -21.66 15.12 2.69
C ALA A 94 -20.81 15.01 3.96
N LEU A 95 -19.48 14.94 3.84
CA LEU A 95 -18.56 14.89 5.00
C LEU A 95 -18.61 16.18 5.83
N ARG A 96 -18.69 17.35 5.20
CA ARG A 96 -18.87 18.62 5.92
C ARG A 96 -20.18 18.69 6.69
N SER A 97 -21.23 18.06 6.17
CA SER A 97 -22.53 18.03 6.88
C SER A 97 -22.49 17.12 8.11
N ASN A 98 -21.54 16.18 8.19
CA ASN A 98 -21.42 15.26 9.31
C ASN A 98 -19.97 14.77 9.55
N PRO A 99 -19.05 15.66 9.97
CA PRO A 99 -17.61 15.40 9.98
C PRO A 99 -17.15 14.45 11.11
N SER A 100 -18.00 14.18 12.09
CA SER A 100 -17.63 13.52 13.34
C SER A 100 -17.62 11.99 13.29
N HIS A 101 -18.24 11.38 12.27
CA HIS A 101 -18.44 9.91 12.23
C HIS A 101 -17.46 9.15 11.33
N LEU A 102 -16.83 9.81 10.35
CA LEU A 102 -15.92 9.12 9.44
C LEU A 102 -14.53 8.96 10.07
N ARG A 103 -14.08 7.71 10.22
CA ARG A 103 -12.74 7.38 10.73
C ARG A 103 -11.80 6.94 9.62
N GLU A 104 -12.31 6.31 8.57
CA GLU A 104 -11.48 5.78 7.49
C GLU A 104 -12.06 6.11 6.12
N LEU A 105 -11.24 6.73 5.27
CA LEU A 105 -11.58 7.06 3.90
C LEU A 105 -10.51 6.52 2.96
N ASP A 106 -10.94 5.66 2.04
CA ASP A 106 -10.09 5.15 0.97
C ASP A 106 -10.71 5.50 -0.38
N LEU A 107 -10.03 6.39 -1.10
CA LEU A 107 -10.40 6.81 -2.45
C LEU A 107 -9.37 6.34 -3.47
N SER A 108 -8.52 5.37 -3.11
CA SER A 108 -7.42 4.92 -3.96
C SER A 108 -7.92 4.52 -5.36
N GLY A 109 -7.11 4.76 -6.39
CA GLY A 109 -7.41 4.43 -7.78
C GLY A 109 -8.51 5.26 -8.42
N ASN A 110 -8.97 6.36 -7.80
CA ASN A 110 -9.95 7.27 -8.39
C ASN A 110 -9.30 8.57 -8.87
N LYS A 111 -9.76 9.13 -10.00
CA LYS A 111 -9.20 10.37 -10.55
C LYS A 111 -9.83 11.59 -9.87
N ILE A 112 -9.31 11.94 -8.69
CA ILE A 112 -9.84 13.01 -7.83
C ILE A 112 -8.82 14.12 -7.54
N GLY A 113 -7.72 14.15 -8.29
CA GLY A 113 -6.57 15.02 -8.03
C GLY A 113 -6.88 16.51 -7.89
N LYS A 114 -7.91 17.02 -8.58
CA LYS A 114 -8.31 18.44 -8.48
C LYS A 114 -9.17 18.70 -7.24
N SER A 115 -9.97 17.71 -6.85
CA SER A 115 -10.84 17.78 -5.67
C SER A 115 -10.14 17.45 -4.35
N VAL A 116 -8.83 17.16 -4.35
CA VAL A 116 -8.04 16.98 -3.13
C VAL A 116 -8.15 18.19 -2.20
N ASN A 117 -8.17 19.40 -2.75
CA ASN A 117 -8.32 20.62 -1.94
C ASN A 117 -9.62 20.62 -1.13
N LEU A 118 -10.71 20.10 -1.70
CA LEU A 118 -11.97 19.97 -1.00
C LEU A 118 -11.86 18.99 0.18
N LEU A 119 -11.15 17.87 -0.01
CA LEU A 119 -10.86 16.93 1.08
C LEU A 119 -9.99 17.58 2.16
N SER A 120 -9.01 18.39 1.77
CA SER A 120 -8.16 19.15 2.70
C SER A 120 -9.00 20.07 3.59
N ASP A 121 -10.01 20.74 3.03
CA ASP A 121 -10.89 21.58 3.83
C ASP A 121 -11.73 20.79 4.85
N VAL A 122 -12.04 19.51 4.57
CA VAL A 122 -12.70 18.62 5.55
C VAL A 122 -11.73 18.28 6.67
N LEU A 123 -10.47 18.00 6.36
CA LEU A 123 -9.44 17.71 7.36
C LEU A 123 -9.13 18.92 8.26
N GLN A 124 -9.26 20.14 7.73
CA GLN A 124 -9.13 21.38 8.50
C GLN A 124 -10.23 21.57 9.55
N ASP A 125 -11.39 20.94 9.37
CA ASP A 125 -12.48 21.05 10.32
C ASP A 125 -12.07 20.44 11.68
N PRO A 126 -12.11 21.20 12.79
CA PRO A 126 -11.76 20.69 14.13
C PRO A 126 -12.61 19.52 14.61
N HIS A 127 -13.82 19.38 14.05
CA HIS A 127 -14.72 18.27 14.33
C HIS A 127 -14.45 17.04 13.47
N CYS A 128 -13.58 17.14 12.46
CA CYS A 128 -13.12 15.98 11.70
C CYS A 128 -12.44 14.98 12.62
N LYS A 129 -12.79 13.70 12.42
CA LYS A 129 -12.26 12.57 13.19
C LYS A 129 -11.61 11.51 12.30
N LEU A 130 -11.24 11.87 11.07
CA LEU A 130 -10.62 10.95 10.13
C LEU A 130 -9.24 10.47 10.61
N GLU A 131 -9.12 9.19 10.89
CA GLU A 131 -7.88 8.57 11.35
C GLU A 131 -7.07 7.99 10.20
N LYS A 132 -7.72 7.59 9.11
CA LYS A 132 -7.04 6.98 7.95
C LYS A 132 -7.51 7.59 6.65
N LEU A 133 -6.57 8.10 5.87
CA LEU A 133 -6.81 8.65 4.55
C LEU A 133 -5.91 7.97 3.53
N ARG A 134 -6.52 7.26 2.58
CA ARG A 134 -5.81 6.62 1.47
C ARG A 134 -6.24 7.26 0.14
N LEU A 135 -5.26 7.82 -0.54
CA LEU A 135 -5.38 8.49 -1.83
C LEU A 135 -4.39 7.91 -2.84
N LYS A 136 -4.07 6.61 -2.72
CA LYS A 136 -3.10 5.96 -3.60
C LYS A 136 -3.58 6.01 -5.05
N CYS A 137 -2.71 6.42 -5.98
CA CYS A 137 -3.05 6.51 -7.40
C CYS A 137 -4.29 7.38 -7.69
N CYS A 138 -4.42 8.51 -6.99
CA CYS A 138 -5.55 9.42 -7.15
C CYS A 138 -5.32 10.60 -8.10
N GLY A 139 -4.10 10.72 -8.63
CA GLY A 139 -3.66 11.88 -9.40
C GLY A 139 -3.44 13.12 -8.53
N VAL A 140 -3.13 12.94 -7.24
CA VAL A 140 -2.74 14.04 -6.35
C VAL A 140 -1.51 14.72 -6.92
N THR A 141 -1.57 16.05 -7.03
CA THR A 141 -0.47 16.89 -7.50
C THR A 141 0.25 17.50 -6.30
N ASP A 142 1.44 18.06 -6.53
CA ASP A 142 2.17 18.87 -5.56
C ASP A 142 1.27 19.90 -4.85
N LYS A 143 0.50 20.70 -5.60
CA LYS A 143 -0.47 21.65 -5.01
C LYS A 143 -1.52 20.99 -4.11
N GLY A 144 -2.04 19.84 -4.52
CA GLY A 144 -3.01 19.08 -3.71
C GLY A 144 -2.39 18.52 -2.43
N CYS A 145 -1.13 18.06 -2.52
CA CYS A 145 -0.36 17.63 -1.36
C CYS A 145 -0.10 18.79 -0.40
N ALA A 146 0.31 19.97 -0.91
CA ALA A 146 0.50 21.16 -0.10
C ALA A 146 -0.79 21.57 0.64
N ALA A 147 -1.95 21.48 -0.02
CA ALA A 147 -3.24 21.74 0.62
C ALA A 147 -3.54 20.72 1.73
N LEU A 148 -3.30 19.42 1.49
CA LEU A 148 -3.46 18.38 2.51
C LEU A 148 -2.54 18.63 3.71
N THR A 149 -1.27 18.95 3.46
CA THR A 149 -0.31 19.26 4.52
C THR A 149 -0.78 20.46 5.33
N SER A 150 -1.21 21.55 4.67
CA SER A 150 -1.72 22.72 5.38
C SER A 150 -2.91 22.35 6.27
N ALA A 151 -3.77 21.44 5.82
CA ALA A 151 -4.87 20.94 6.63
C ALA A 151 -4.42 20.15 7.86
N LEU A 152 -3.44 19.27 7.68
CA LEU A 152 -2.86 18.49 8.77
C LEU A 152 -2.16 19.38 9.80
N ARG A 153 -1.49 20.46 9.39
CA ARG A 153 -0.93 21.45 10.32
C ARG A 153 -2.00 22.18 11.13
N SER A 154 -3.16 22.47 10.53
CA SER A 154 -4.27 23.12 11.22
C SER A 154 -5.01 22.19 12.20
N ASN A 155 -5.02 20.88 11.93
CA ASN A 155 -5.66 19.88 12.79
C ASN A 155 -4.82 18.59 12.92
N PRO A 156 -3.65 18.65 13.60
CA PRO A 156 -2.65 17.56 13.59
C PRO A 156 -3.04 16.34 14.43
N SER A 157 -4.12 16.45 15.20
CA SER A 157 -4.31 15.62 16.39
C SER A 157 -4.96 14.25 16.17
N HIS A 158 -5.36 13.91 14.94
CA HIS A 158 -6.28 12.80 14.69
C HIS A 158 -5.85 11.81 13.59
N LEU A 159 -5.14 12.25 12.55
CA LEU A 159 -4.74 11.36 11.47
C LEU A 159 -3.60 10.41 11.93
N ARG A 160 -3.81 9.12 11.71
CA ARG A 160 -2.89 8.02 12.04
C ARG A 160 -2.28 7.38 10.80
N GLU A 161 -2.99 7.36 9.68
CA GLU A 161 -2.52 6.78 8.43
C GLU A 161 -2.77 7.71 7.24
N LEU A 162 -1.71 7.92 6.46
CA LEU A 162 -1.75 8.66 5.21
C LEU A 162 -1.05 7.85 4.11
N ASP A 163 -1.81 7.42 3.11
CA ASP A 163 -1.28 6.80 1.89
C ASP A 163 -1.46 7.74 0.69
N LEU A 164 -0.34 8.27 0.19
CA LEU A 164 -0.26 9.09 -1.00
C LEU A 164 0.50 8.39 -2.13
N SER A 165 0.76 7.09 -2.02
CA SER A 165 1.57 6.35 -2.99
C SER A 165 1.04 6.51 -4.43
N TRP A 166 1.93 6.46 -5.41
CA TRP A 166 1.60 6.59 -6.84
C TRP A 166 0.94 7.94 -7.20
N ASN A 167 1.37 9.02 -6.56
CA ASN A 167 0.97 10.39 -6.90
C ASN A 167 2.21 11.27 -7.15
N LYS A 168 2.08 12.34 -7.93
CA LYS A 168 3.21 13.20 -8.27
C LYS A 168 3.29 14.37 -7.28
N ILE A 169 3.76 14.09 -6.07
CA ILE A 169 3.83 15.08 -4.99
C ILE A 169 5.21 15.74 -4.85
N GLY A 170 6.28 15.16 -5.41
CA GLY A 170 7.57 15.83 -5.60
C GLY A 170 8.10 16.52 -4.33
N GLU A 171 8.25 17.85 -4.38
CA GLU A 171 8.82 18.69 -3.34
C GLU A 171 7.88 18.93 -2.14
N SER A 172 6.57 18.73 -2.29
CA SER A 172 5.61 18.83 -1.18
C SER A 172 5.86 17.85 -0.04
N VAL A 173 6.74 16.87 -0.23
CA VAL A 173 7.27 16.03 0.85
C VAL A 173 7.98 16.84 1.93
N ASN A 174 8.58 17.98 1.59
CA ASN A 174 9.17 18.90 2.56
C ASN A 174 8.11 19.46 3.49
N LEU A 175 6.96 19.85 2.94
CA LEU A 175 5.82 20.32 3.73
C LEU A 175 5.27 19.20 4.63
N LEU A 176 5.16 17.98 4.11
CA LEU A 176 4.77 16.81 4.94
C LEU A 176 5.77 16.57 6.07
N SER A 177 7.05 16.83 5.84
CA SER A 177 8.10 16.73 6.87
C SER A 177 7.86 17.74 8.00
N ASP A 178 7.40 18.96 7.68
CA ASP A 178 7.03 19.95 8.70
C ASP A 178 5.85 19.49 9.58
N VAL A 179 4.92 18.69 9.03
CA VAL A 179 3.84 18.07 9.83
C VAL A 179 4.40 17.01 10.76
N LEU A 180 5.32 16.16 10.30
CA LEU A 180 5.95 15.13 11.13
C LEU A 180 6.81 15.73 12.26
N GLN A 181 7.39 16.92 12.04
CA GLN A 181 8.13 17.66 13.07
C GLN A 181 7.25 18.16 14.22
N ASP A 182 5.95 18.36 13.97
CA ASP A 182 5.03 18.83 15.00
C ASP A 182 4.93 17.79 16.14
N PRO A 183 5.22 18.17 17.40
CA PRO A 183 5.11 17.27 18.55
C PRO A 183 3.70 16.72 18.80
N HIS A 184 2.67 17.36 18.26
CA HIS A 184 1.28 16.92 18.33
C HIS A 184 0.87 16.03 17.15
N CYS A 185 1.76 15.83 16.17
CA CYS A 185 1.54 14.89 15.10
C CYS A 185 1.38 13.47 15.66
N LYS A 186 0.36 12.78 15.17
CA LYS A 186 -0.01 11.43 15.61
C LYS A 186 0.07 10.39 14.51
N LEU A 187 0.68 10.74 13.38
CA LEU A 187 0.79 9.87 12.22
C LEU A 187 1.67 8.66 12.56
N GLU A 188 1.12 7.48 12.39
CA GLU A 188 1.78 6.20 12.65
C GLU A 188 2.22 5.53 11.34
N ILE A 189 1.49 5.77 10.25
CA ILE A 189 1.74 5.16 8.94
C ILE A 189 1.80 6.26 7.88
N LEU A 190 2.93 6.33 7.17
CA LEU A 190 3.12 7.22 6.03
C LEU A 190 3.63 6.43 4.82
N LEU A 191 2.79 6.36 3.77
CA LEU A 191 3.11 5.63 2.54
C LEU A 191 3.22 6.61 1.37
N LEU A 192 4.42 6.69 0.82
CA LEU A 192 4.82 7.60 -0.25
C LEU A 192 5.50 6.85 -1.40
N SER A 193 5.14 5.59 -1.66
CA SER A 193 5.77 4.84 -2.75
C SER A 193 5.50 5.48 -4.11
N HIS A 194 6.50 5.56 -4.99
CA HIS A 194 6.35 6.17 -6.31
C HIS A 194 5.78 7.60 -6.26
N CYS A 195 6.28 8.44 -5.34
CA CYS A 195 5.80 9.80 -5.12
C CYS A 195 6.64 10.90 -5.80
N GLY A 196 7.79 10.50 -6.37
CA GLY A 196 8.79 11.44 -6.89
C GLY A 196 9.63 12.08 -5.79
N VAL A 197 9.74 11.43 -4.63
CA VAL A 197 10.61 11.88 -3.52
C VAL A 197 12.08 11.78 -3.96
N THR A 198 12.82 12.87 -3.76
CA THR A 198 14.26 12.95 -4.03
C THR A 198 15.06 12.79 -2.75
N ASP A 199 16.39 12.72 -2.86
CA ASP A 199 17.30 12.70 -1.71
C ASP A 199 17.07 13.90 -0.78
N GLU A 200 16.81 15.09 -1.32
CA GLU A 200 16.50 16.28 -0.52
C GLU A 200 15.20 16.12 0.28
N GLY A 201 14.16 15.60 -0.37
CA GLY A 201 12.89 15.33 0.30
C GLY A 201 12.98 14.26 1.39
N CYS A 202 13.77 13.22 1.15
CA CYS A 202 14.04 12.18 2.15
C CYS A 202 14.90 12.70 3.30
N ALA A 203 15.85 13.61 3.03
CA ALA A 203 16.60 14.29 4.08
C ALA A 203 15.69 15.15 4.97
N ALA A 204 14.70 15.85 4.39
CA ALA A 204 13.70 16.59 5.14
C ALA A 204 12.85 15.66 6.04
N LEU A 205 12.36 14.54 5.49
CA LEU A 205 11.62 13.52 6.26
C LEU A 205 12.46 12.98 7.41
N THR A 206 13.72 12.67 7.15
CA THR A 206 14.63 12.15 8.16
C THR A 206 14.86 13.18 9.27
N SER A 207 15.11 14.44 8.92
CA SER A 207 15.26 15.53 9.90
C SER A 207 14.02 15.66 10.79
N ALA A 208 12.83 15.47 10.19
CA ALA A 208 11.58 15.45 10.92
C ALA A 208 11.48 14.30 11.92
N LEU A 209 11.80 13.08 11.47
CA LEU A 209 11.78 11.90 12.32
C LEU A 209 12.82 11.97 13.45
N ARG A 210 13.99 12.58 13.24
CA ARG A 210 14.96 12.82 14.32
C ARG A 210 14.43 13.79 15.37
N SER A 211 13.67 14.80 14.94
CA SER A 211 13.06 15.78 15.85
C SER A 211 11.91 15.18 16.65
N ASN A 212 11.13 14.27 16.06
CA ASN A 212 9.99 13.60 16.69
C ASN A 212 9.97 12.07 16.46
N PRO A 213 10.87 11.30 17.08
CA PRO A 213 11.15 9.90 16.71
C PRO A 213 10.12 8.86 17.20
N SER A 214 9.14 9.27 18.01
CA SER A 214 8.37 8.35 18.85
C SER A 214 7.02 7.89 18.28
N HIS A 215 6.57 8.50 17.17
CA HIS A 215 5.20 8.32 16.67
C HIS A 215 5.10 7.40 15.45
N LEU A 216 5.97 7.58 14.45
CA LEU A 216 5.89 6.83 13.19
C LEU A 216 6.32 5.36 13.39
N ARG A 217 5.47 4.44 12.90
CA ARG A 217 5.65 2.98 12.94
C ARG A 217 5.92 2.39 11.57
N GLU A 218 5.37 2.98 10.53
CA GLU A 218 5.52 2.49 9.16
C GLU A 218 5.85 3.62 8.19
N LEU A 219 6.94 3.43 7.45
CA LEU A 219 7.40 4.33 6.41
C LEU A 219 7.61 3.56 5.10
N GLY A 220 6.80 3.90 4.10
CA GLY A 220 6.92 3.37 2.75
C GLY A 220 7.48 4.41 1.79
N LEU A 221 8.69 4.19 1.26
CA LEU A 221 9.35 5.06 0.29
C LEU A 221 9.75 4.35 -1.01
N SER A 222 9.34 3.10 -1.20
CA SER A 222 9.64 2.31 -2.41
C SER A 222 9.41 3.08 -3.72
N GLU A 223 10.25 2.82 -4.73
CA GLU A 223 10.19 3.46 -6.06
C GLU A 223 10.43 4.98 -6.05
N ASN A 224 11.24 5.48 -5.12
CA ASN A 224 11.71 6.87 -5.09
C ASN A 224 13.23 6.97 -5.24
N LYS A 225 13.75 8.12 -5.65
CA LYS A 225 15.19 8.27 -5.92
C LYS A 225 15.90 8.83 -4.68
N ILE A 226 16.08 7.98 -3.67
CA ILE A 226 16.53 8.39 -2.32
C ILE A 226 17.84 7.70 -1.87
N GLY A 227 18.62 7.16 -2.82
CA GLY A 227 19.77 6.31 -2.51
C GLY A 227 20.83 6.94 -1.59
N LYS A 228 21.10 8.25 -1.69
CA LYS A 228 22.13 8.92 -0.87
C LYS A 228 21.64 9.24 0.54
N SER A 229 20.34 9.49 0.68
CA SER A 229 19.69 9.85 1.93
C SER A 229 19.37 8.65 2.83
N VAL A 230 19.62 7.41 2.37
CA VAL A 230 19.52 6.19 3.20
C VAL A 230 20.44 6.23 4.41
N ASN A 231 21.62 6.85 4.30
CA ASN A 231 22.53 7.03 5.44
C ASN A 231 21.86 7.87 6.54
N LEU A 232 21.10 8.91 6.15
CA LEU A 232 20.37 9.74 7.10
C LEU A 232 19.21 8.94 7.75
N LEU A 233 18.49 8.12 6.98
CA LEU A 233 17.47 7.22 7.54
C LEU A 233 18.08 6.23 8.54
N SER A 234 19.32 5.79 8.29
CA SER A 234 20.05 4.90 9.21
C SER A 234 20.31 5.59 10.56
N ASP A 235 20.66 6.88 10.55
CA ASP A 235 20.82 7.67 11.79
C ASP A 235 19.51 7.74 12.60
N VAL A 236 18.35 7.79 11.95
CA VAL A 236 17.05 7.72 12.64
C VAL A 236 16.83 6.36 13.29
N LEU A 237 17.12 5.26 12.57
CA LEU A 237 16.94 3.91 13.11
C LEU A 237 17.88 3.64 14.29
N GLN A 238 19.07 4.24 14.29
CA GLN A 238 20.04 4.13 15.37
C GLN A 238 19.59 4.86 16.66
N ASP A 239 18.70 5.87 16.57
CA ASP A 239 18.18 6.56 17.75
C ASP A 239 17.37 5.58 18.62
N PRO A 240 17.71 5.37 19.90
CA PRO A 240 16.99 4.47 20.81
C PRO A 240 15.51 4.81 21.01
N ARG A 241 15.11 6.06 20.71
CA ARG A 241 13.72 6.53 20.80
C ARG A 241 12.92 6.19 19.55
N CYS A 242 13.57 5.80 18.45
CA CYS A 242 12.92 5.40 17.22
C CYS A 242 11.96 4.24 17.49
N LYS A 243 10.76 4.35 16.91
CA LYS A 243 9.69 3.36 17.03
C LYS A 243 9.28 2.74 15.69
N LEU A 244 10.07 2.97 14.63
CA LEU A 244 9.76 2.47 13.31
C LEU A 244 9.83 0.93 13.30
N GLU A 245 8.75 0.29 12.90
CA GLU A 245 8.61 -1.16 12.85
C GLU A 245 8.70 -1.68 11.41
N ILE A 246 8.27 -0.86 10.45
CA ILE A 246 8.21 -1.23 9.03
C ILE A 246 8.89 -0.16 8.20
N LEU A 247 9.90 -0.56 7.44
CA LEU A 247 10.61 0.29 6.48
C LEU A 247 10.64 -0.36 5.10
N ARG A 248 10.02 0.29 4.11
CA ARG A 248 10.01 -0.20 2.72
C ARG A 248 10.76 0.75 1.81
N LEU A 249 11.84 0.25 1.23
CA LEU A 249 12.79 0.96 0.37
C LEU A 249 13.03 0.20 -0.94
N SER A 250 12.06 -0.57 -1.43
CA SER A 250 12.23 -1.32 -2.67
C SER A 250 12.43 -0.36 -3.85
N ASP A 251 13.39 -0.64 -4.73
CA ASP A 251 13.74 0.21 -5.89
C ASP A 251 13.97 1.68 -5.52
N CYS A 252 14.72 1.90 -4.43
CA CYS A 252 15.05 3.24 -3.93
C CYS A 252 16.42 3.75 -4.38
N ARG A 253 17.13 2.97 -5.20
CA ARG A 253 18.55 3.17 -5.57
C ARG A 253 19.49 3.08 -4.36
N VAL A 254 19.13 2.26 -3.36
CA VAL A 254 20.00 1.96 -2.23
C VAL A 254 21.28 1.30 -2.77
N THR A 255 22.43 1.79 -2.32
CA THR A 255 23.77 1.25 -2.63
C THR A 255 24.22 0.30 -1.52
N ASP A 256 25.28 -0.46 -1.78
CA ASP A 256 25.92 -1.28 -0.74
C ASP A 256 26.32 -0.47 0.50
N GLU A 257 26.81 0.76 0.32
CA GLU A 257 27.11 1.67 1.43
C GLU A 257 25.87 2.00 2.27
N GLY A 258 24.76 2.37 1.61
CA GLY A 258 23.50 2.67 2.30
C GLY A 258 22.93 1.46 3.03
N CYS A 259 23.03 0.26 2.43
CA CYS A 259 22.60 -0.98 3.08
C CYS A 259 23.49 -1.35 4.28
N ALA A 260 24.81 -1.14 4.18
CA ALA A 260 25.72 -1.32 5.29
C ALA A 260 25.43 -0.33 6.44
N ALA A 261 25.07 0.92 6.12
CA ALA A 261 24.64 1.90 7.11
C ALA A 261 23.35 1.45 7.84
N LEU A 262 22.35 0.97 7.09
CA LEU A 262 21.12 0.41 7.68
C LEU A 262 21.43 -0.77 8.60
N ALA A 263 22.31 -1.69 8.16
CA ALA A 263 22.73 -2.83 8.98
C ALA A 263 23.42 -2.37 10.28
N SER A 264 24.33 -1.40 10.19
CA SER A 264 25.00 -0.82 11.37
C SER A 264 24.01 -0.19 12.35
N ALA A 265 23.02 0.53 11.86
CA ALA A 265 21.97 1.12 12.67
C ALA A 265 21.11 0.05 13.37
N LEU A 266 20.74 -1.01 12.67
CA LEU A 266 19.97 -2.12 13.24
C LEU A 266 20.76 -2.92 14.27
N ARG A 267 22.08 -3.07 14.12
CA ARG A 267 22.93 -3.65 15.19
C ARG A 267 23.01 -2.74 16.40
N SER A 268 23.02 -1.43 16.20
CA SER A 268 23.08 -0.45 17.30
C SER A 268 21.74 -0.34 18.05
N ASN A 269 20.62 -0.57 17.37
CA ASN A 269 19.28 -0.56 17.95
C ASN A 269 18.42 -1.73 17.39
N PRO A 270 18.65 -2.96 17.87
CA PRO A 270 18.05 -4.17 17.29
C PRO A 270 16.58 -4.40 17.66
N SER A 271 15.98 -3.50 18.45
CA SER A 271 14.78 -3.80 19.23
C SER A 271 13.45 -3.42 18.60
N HIS A 272 13.44 -2.61 17.52
CA HIS A 272 12.20 -2.06 16.96
C HIS A 272 11.78 -2.64 15.60
N LEU A 273 12.71 -2.77 14.65
CA LEU A 273 12.34 -3.03 13.26
C LEU A 273 11.91 -4.49 13.06
N ARG A 274 10.75 -4.67 12.46
CA ARG A 274 10.10 -5.96 12.20
C ARG A 274 10.10 -6.31 10.72
N GLU A 275 9.96 -5.32 9.85
CA GLU A 275 9.95 -5.51 8.40
C GLU A 275 10.92 -4.56 7.71
N LEU A 276 11.78 -5.13 6.88
CA LEU A 276 12.68 -4.40 6.00
C LEU A 276 12.55 -4.93 4.56
N ASP A 277 12.07 -4.07 3.67
CA ASP A 277 12.05 -4.36 2.23
C ASP A 277 13.11 -3.52 1.51
N LEU A 278 14.14 -4.19 1.00
CA LEU A 278 15.20 -3.61 0.20
C LEU A 278 15.21 -4.16 -1.24
N SER A 279 14.13 -4.80 -1.68
CA SER A 279 14.03 -5.42 -2.99
C SER A 279 14.41 -4.45 -4.13
N ARG A 280 14.95 -4.97 -5.24
CA ARG A 280 15.31 -4.21 -6.45
C ARG A 280 16.34 -3.10 -6.20
N ASN A 281 17.19 -3.24 -5.20
CA ASN A 281 18.34 -2.37 -4.98
C ASN A 281 19.66 -3.09 -5.31
N LYS A 282 20.73 -2.34 -5.54
CA LYS A 282 22.03 -2.94 -5.91
C LYS A 282 22.86 -3.10 -4.64
N ILE A 283 22.57 -4.14 -3.85
CA ILE A 283 23.07 -4.33 -2.49
C ILE A 283 23.72 -5.72 -2.27
N GLY A 284 24.40 -6.23 -3.29
CA GLY A 284 24.90 -7.61 -3.31
C GLY A 284 26.04 -7.88 -2.32
N GLU A 285 26.94 -6.92 -2.10
CA GLU A 285 28.10 -7.06 -1.19
C GLU A 285 27.70 -6.81 0.27
N SER A 286 26.67 -6.01 0.47
CA SER A 286 26.14 -5.62 1.79
C SER A 286 25.17 -6.63 2.42
N VAL A 287 24.98 -7.80 1.82
CA VAL A 287 24.25 -8.93 2.40
C VAL A 287 24.95 -9.48 3.65
N ASN A 288 26.28 -9.42 3.71
CA ASN A 288 27.06 -9.86 4.87
C ASN A 288 26.73 -9.01 6.12
N PRO A 289 26.79 -7.66 6.08
CA PRO A 289 26.28 -6.80 7.17
C PRO A 289 24.85 -7.12 7.62
N LEU A 290 23.93 -7.40 6.70
CA LEU A 290 22.56 -7.80 7.07
C LEU A 290 22.52 -9.17 7.76
N SER A 291 23.39 -10.09 7.35
CA SER A 291 23.52 -11.40 8.01
C SER A 291 24.03 -11.25 9.44
N ASP A 292 24.95 -10.32 9.70
CA ASP A 292 25.42 -10.00 11.05
C ASP A 292 24.29 -9.44 11.94
N VAL A 293 23.38 -8.64 11.38
CA VAL A 293 22.17 -8.18 12.09
C VAL A 293 21.30 -9.37 12.50
N LEU A 294 21.09 -10.34 11.60
CA LEU A 294 20.26 -11.52 11.87
C LEU A 294 20.90 -12.47 12.88
N GLN A 295 22.23 -12.49 12.99
CA GLN A 295 22.95 -13.26 14.00
C GLN A 295 22.78 -12.69 15.42
N ASP A 296 22.46 -11.41 15.54
CA ASP A 296 22.28 -10.78 16.85
C ASP A 296 21.06 -11.39 17.58
N PRO A 297 21.24 -11.95 18.80
CA PRO A 297 20.15 -12.54 19.58
C PRO A 297 19.06 -11.54 19.99
N HIS A 298 19.34 -10.24 19.94
CA HIS A 298 18.38 -9.18 20.24
C HIS A 298 17.62 -8.69 19.01
N CYS A 299 18.02 -9.12 17.80
CA CYS A 299 17.35 -8.76 16.55
C CYS A 299 15.86 -9.12 16.61
N LYS A 300 15.01 -8.18 16.16
CA LYS A 300 13.55 -8.34 16.13
C LYS A 300 12.97 -8.43 14.72
N LEU A 301 13.82 -8.48 13.69
CA LEU A 301 13.40 -8.52 12.31
C LEU A 301 12.68 -9.85 12.00
N GLU A 302 11.45 -9.74 11.53
CA GLU A 302 10.56 -10.86 11.21
C GLU A 302 10.44 -11.07 9.70
N ILE A 303 10.54 -9.99 8.91
CA ILE A 303 10.40 -9.99 7.46
C ILE A 303 11.60 -9.27 6.85
N LEU A 304 12.31 -9.97 5.96
CA LEU A 304 13.39 -9.40 5.16
C LEU A 304 13.17 -9.73 3.69
N TRP A 305 12.98 -8.71 2.87
CA TRP A 305 12.85 -8.85 1.42
C TRP A 305 14.06 -8.29 0.70
N LEU A 306 14.74 -9.15 -0.04
CA LEU A 306 15.92 -8.87 -0.86
C LEU A 306 15.71 -9.36 -2.29
N CYS A 307 14.48 -9.29 -2.81
CA CYS A 307 14.17 -9.74 -4.17
C CYS A 307 14.91 -8.88 -5.19
N ASP A 308 15.59 -9.47 -6.18
CA ASP A 308 16.37 -8.76 -7.22
C ASP A 308 17.41 -7.77 -6.63
N CYS A 309 18.14 -8.21 -5.60
CA CYS A 309 19.14 -7.42 -4.88
C CYS A 309 20.60 -7.69 -5.29
N ARG A 310 20.82 -8.55 -6.29
CA ARG A 310 22.13 -9.08 -6.70
C ARG A 310 22.82 -9.93 -5.64
N VAL A 311 22.04 -10.62 -4.80
CA VAL A 311 22.56 -11.60 -3.85
C VAL A 311 23.21 -12.76 -4.62
N THR A 312 24.42 -13.14 -4.20
CA THR A 312 25.20 -14.25 -4.75
C THR A 312 25.11 -15.48 -3.85
N ASP A 313 25.74 -16.59 -4.25
CA ASP A 313 25.88 -17.78 -3.40
C ASP A 313 26.56 -17.49 -2.05
N GLU A 314 27.52 -16.56 -2.03
CA GLU A 314 28.20 -16.14 -0.80
C GLU A 314 27.25 -15.42 0.16
N GLY A 315 26.50 -14.43 -0.33
CA GLY A 315 25.50 -13.73 0.49
C GLY A 315 24.38 -14.68 0.96
N CYS A 316 23.95 -15.61 0.10
CA CYS A 316 23.01 -16.66 0.46
C CYS A 316 23.56 -17.57 1.57
N ALA A 317 24.84 -17.92 1.52
CA ALA A 317 25.50 -18.71 2.55
C ALA A 317 25.59 -17.94 3.88
N ALA A 318 25.92 -16.64 3.85
CA ALA A 318 25.95 -15.79 5.03
C ALA A 318 24.58 -15.71 5.73
N LEU A 319 23.51 -15.44 4.96
CA LEU A 319 22.14 -15.42 5.48
C LEU A 319 21.73 -16.78 6.06
N THR A 320 22.04 -17.87 5.35
CA THR A 320 21.72 -19.23 5.82
C THR A 320 22.46 -19.57 7.11
N SER A 321 23.73 -19.17 7.24
CA SER A 321 24.52 -19.34 8.45
C SER A 321 23.91 -18.55 9.61
N ALA A 322 23.51 -17.29 9.38
CA ALA A 322 22.86 -16.46 10.39
C ALA A 322 21.58 -17.10 10.93
N LEU A 323 20.75 -17.63 10.03
CA LEU A 323 19.48 -18.29 10.38
C LEU A 323 19.67 -19.63 11.12
N ARG A 324 20.78 -20.32 10.92
CA ARG A 324 21.14 -21.51 11.72
C ARG A 324 21.59 -21.14 13.12
N SER A 325 22.31 -20.03 13.27
CA SER A 325 22.86 -19.56 14.54
C SER A 325 21.80 -18.91 15.43
N ASN A 326 20.83 -18.19 14.85
CA ASN A 326 19.72 -17.57 15.58
C ASN A 326 18.36 -17.86 14.90
N PRO A 327 17.78 -19.05 15.13
CA PRO A 327 16.66 -19.56 14.33
C PRO A 327 15.28 -18.96 14.66
N SER A 328 15.15 -18.02 15.60
CA SER A 328 13.86 -17.82 16.28
C SER A 328 13.04 -16.59 15.89
N HIS A 329 13.56 -15.64 15.09
CA HIS A 329 12.89 -14.35 14.87
C HIS A 329 12.43 -14.11 13.42
N LEU A 330 13.22 -14.50 12.42
CA LEU A 330 12.86 -14.27 11.02
C LEU A 330 11.80 -15.30 10.55
N ARG A 331 10.66 -14.81 10.08
CA ARG A 331 9.52 -15.59 9.59
C ARG A 331 9.40 -15.56 8.08
N GLU A 332 9.85 -14.49 7.43
CA GLU A 332 9.82 -14.36 5.98
C GLU A 332 11.15 -13.86 5.42
N LEU A 333 11.69 -14.61 4.46
CA LEU A 333 12.86 -14.23 3.67
C LEU A 333 12.54 -14.39 2.19
N ASN A 334 12.71 -13.32 1.41
CA ASN A 334 12.53 -13.35 -0.03
C ASN A 334 13.83 -13.03 -0.75
N LEU A 335 14.40 -14.03 -1.43
CA LEU A 335 15.60 -13.95 -2.25
C LEU A 335 15.30 -14.17 -3.74
N SER A 336 14.03 -14.14 -4.15
CA SER A 336 13.63 -14.33 -5.55
C SER A 336 14.29 -13.30 -6.48
N GLY A 337 14.53 -13.67 -7.74
CA GLY A 337 15.16 -12.77 -8.73
C GLY A 337 16.66 -12.51 -8.53
N ASN A 338 17.30 -13.10 -7.51
CA ASN A 338 18.76 -13.04 -7.36
C ASN A 338 19.48 -14.10 -8.21
N LYS A 339 20.78 -13.89 -8.44
CA LYS A 339 21.65 -14.82 -9.17
C LYS A 339 22.28 -15.83 -8.23
N ILE A 340 21.44 -16.57 -7.52
CA ILE A 340 21.84 -17.66 -6.63
C ILE A 340 21.97 -18.92 -7.49
N GLY A 341 23.14 -19.56 -7.45
CA GLY A 341 23.44 -20.79 -8.15
C GLY A 341 23.05 -22.04 -7.37
N ASP A 342 23.43 -23.21 -7.89
CA ASP A 342 23.08 -24.50 -7.30
C ASP A 342 23.60 -24.65 -5.86
N SER A 343 24.73 -24.03 -5.54
CA SER A 343 25.32 -24.11 -4.20
C SER A 343 24.48 -23.37 -3.17
N GLY A 344 24.01 -22.14 -3.48
CA GLY A 344 23.09 -21.41 -2.61
C GLY A 344 21.72 -22.08 -2.52
N HIS A 345 21.18 -22.60 -3.63
CA HIS A 345 19.93 -23.36 -3.61
C HIS A 345 20.00 -24.60 -2.72
N LYS A 346 21.14 -25.31 -2.73
CA LYS A 346 21.38 -26.44 -1.82
C LYS A 346 21.36 -25.97 -0.36
N LEU A 347 22.03 -24.87 -0.02
CA LEU A 347 22.05 -24.32 1.34
C LEU A 347 20.65 -23.94 1.84
N LEU A 348 19.83 -23.30 0.99
CA LEU A 348 18.45 -22.96 1.32
C LEU A 348 17.57 -24.20 1.51
N THR A 349 17.79 -25.25 0.70
CA THR A 349 17.08 -26.53 0.85
C THR A 349 17.49 -27.23 2.15
N ASP A 350 18.78 -27.25 2.46
CA ASP A 350 19.31 -27.83 3.70
C ASP A 350 18.83 -27.04 4.94
N LEU A 351 18.61 -25.73 4.80
CA LEU A 351 18.02 -24.89 5.85
C LEU A 351 16.56 -25.28 6.11
N LYS A 352 15.74 -25.46 5.05
CA LYS A 352 14.34 -25.90 5.15
C LYS A 352 14.17 -27.26 5.82
N ASN A 353 15.15 -28.14 5.64
CA ASN A 353 15.16 -29.48 6.23
C ASN A 353 15.74 -29.52 7.67
N SER A 354 16.20 -28.38 8.20
CA SER A 354 16.78 -28.31 9.54
C SER A 354 15.69 -28.44 10.63
N PRO A 355 15.94 -29.17 11.73
CA PRO A 355 14.98 -29.31 12.83
C PRO A 355 14.66 -28.00 13.57
N HIS A 356 15.46 -26.94 13.35
CA HIS A 356 15.27 -25.61 13.94
C HIS A 356 14.71 -24.58 12.93
N TYR A 357 14.14 -25.04 11.81
CA TYR A 357 13.54 -24.18 10.81
C TYR A 357 12.22 -23.57 11.29
N ASN A 358 12.20 -22.24 11.50
CA ASN A 358 11.01 -21.49 11.90
C ASN A 358 10.54 -20.46 10.86
N ILE A 359 11.16 -20.43 9.68
CA ILE A 359 10.75 -19.52 8.59
C ILE A 359 9.45 -20.05 7.98
N GLU A 360 8.44 -19.21 7.92
CA GLU A 360 7.13 -19.55 7.35
C GLU A 360 7.15 -19.42 5.83
N THR A 361 7.85 -18.42 5.31
CA THR A 361 7.95 -18.16 3.88
C THR A 361 9.40 -17.92 3.47
N LEU A 362 9.95 -18.83 2.65
CA LEU A 362 11.25 -18.67 2.00
C LEU A 362 11.08 -18.80 0.49
N ARG A 363 11.24 -17.68 -0.22
CA ARG A 363 11.01 -17.52 -1.67
C ARG A 363 12.27 -17.22 -2.44
#